data_AF-A0A7S0TPX0-F1
#
_entry.id   AF-A0A7S0TPX0-F1
#
_cell.length_a   1.000
_cell.length_b   1.000
_cell.length_c   1.000
_cell.angle_alpha   90.00
_cell.angle_beta   90.00
_cell.angle_gamma   90.00
#
_symmetry.space_group_name_H-M   'P 1'
#
loop_
_entity.id
_entity.type
_entity.pdbx_description
1 polymer ?
#
loop_
_entity_poly.entity_id
_entity_poly.type
_entity_poly.pdbx_seq_one_letter_code
_entity_poly.pdbx_strand_id
1 'polypeptide(L)'
;VVEKGGDGKLNERVVRRFVGKYTRPLPWQAALQQWGDAHVGVPFSEEEHAPMLVELWGLAFADRDAPPRKHESWGELGFQQKDPATDFRGGGMLGLELIMRLARDHNDAFRGYLERSKGESAMKGYPFACGMINVCYALLELMGLLAG
;
A
#
# COMPACT_ATOMS: atom_id res chain seq x y z
N VAL A 1 19.13 -35.97 35.62
CA VAL A 1 19.30 -37.11 34.68
C VAL A 1 18.31 -36.89 33.55
N VAL A 2 18.80 -36.59 32.35
CA VAL A 2 17.96 -36.36 31.16
C VAL A 2 17.77 -37.71 30.49
N GLU A 3 16.58 -38.29 30.59
CA GLU A 3 16.24 -39.49 29.84
C GLU A 3 16.05 -39.12 28.37
N LYS A 4 16.96 -39.63 27.52
CA LYS A 4 16.84 -39.56 26.07
C LYS A 4 15.79 -40.58 25.62
N GLY A 5 14.61 -40.09 25.23
CA GLY A 5 13.62 -40.87 24.49
C GLY A 5 14.11 -41.18 23.07
N GLY A 6 13.85 -42.41 22.63
CA GLY A 6 14.50 -43.15 21.55
C GLY A 6 14.29 -42.72 20.10
N ASP A 7 13.89 -41.49 19.81
CA ASP A 7 13.92 -40.94 18.45
C ASP A 7 14.26 -39.47 18.56
N GLY A 8 15.25 -38.98 17.80
CA GLY A 8 15.75 -37.60 17.86
C GLY A 8 14.75 -36.49 17.52
N LYS A 9 13.44 -36.74 17.60
CA LYS A 9 12.37 -35.75 17.46
C LYS A 9 12.03 -35.17 18.83
N LEU A 10 12.23 -33.86 18.97
CA LEU A 10 11.79 -33.09 20.12
C LEU A 10 10.31 -33.37 20.39
N ASN A 11 10.00 -33.73 21.65
CA ASN A 11 8.64 -34.03 22.10
C ASN A 11 7.71 -32.84 21.78
N GLU A 12 6.65 -33.09 21.02
CA GLU A 12 5.69 -32.09 20.55
C GLU A 12 5.05 -31.29 21.71
N ARG A 13 4.90 -31.90 22.89
CA ARG A 13 4.47 -31.19 24.11
C ARG A 13 5.54 -30.26 24.66
N VAL A 14 6.81 -30.61 24.55
CA VAL A 14 7.94 -29.76 24.95
C VAL A 14 8.08 -28.59 23.98
N VAL A 15 7.95 -28.85 22.66
CA VAL A 15 7.90 -27.80 21.64
C VAL A 15 6.72 -26.86 21.88
N ARG A 16 5.50 -27.37 22.07
CA ARG A 16 4.34 -26.50 22.41
C ARG A 16 4.51 -25.76 23.73
N ARG A 17 5.21 -26.31 24.73
CA ARG A 17 5.45 -25.63 26.01
C ARG A 17 6.49 -24.51 25.91
N PHE A 18 7.52 -24.70 25.09
CA PHE A 18 8.57 -23.70 24.89
C PHE A 18 8.20 -22.66 23.83
N VAL A 19 7.55 -23.08 22.75
CA VAL A 19 7.19 -22.24 21.60
C VAL A 19 5.78 -21.64 21.75
N GLY A 20 4.85 -22.35 22.41
CA GLY A 20 3.44 -21.93 22.53
C GLY A 20 3.15 -20.70 23.40
N LYS A 21 4.15 -20.18 24.15
CA LYS A 21 4.06 -18.86 24.79
C LYS A 21 4.53 -17.72 23.88
N TYR A 22 5.32 -18.01 22.85
CA TYR A 22 5.88 -17.05 21.90
C TYR A 22 5.15 -17.05 20.54
N THR A 23 4.15 -17.90 20.33
CA THR A 23 3.38 -17.99 19.08
C THR A 23 1.99 -17.35 19.14
N ARG A 24 1.57 -16.80 20.28
CA ARG A 24 0.39 -15.94 20.30
C ARG A 24 0.80 -14.58 19.72
N PRO A 25 0.12 -14.07 18.69
CA PRO A 25 0.40 -12.74 18.18
C PRO A 25 0.35 -11.74 19.34
N LEU A 26 1.34 -10.85 19.41
CA LEU A 26 1.29 -9.72 20.33
C LEU A 26 0.01 -8.92 20.05
N PRO A 27 -0.57 -8.20 21.04
CA PRO A 27 -1.81 -7.47 20.83
C PRO A 27 -1.80 -6.56 19.60
N TRP A 28 -0.67 -5.91 19.32
CA TRP A 28 -0.50 -5.07 18.13
C TRP A 28 -0.45 -5.87 16.82
N GLN A 29 0.07 -7.10 16.82
CA GLN A 29 0.05 -7.97 15.64
C GLN A 29 -1.36 -8.43 15.33
N ALA A 30 -2.14 -8.78 16.36
CA ALA A 30 -3.56 -9.12 16.19
C ALA A 30 -4.37 -7.92 15.69
N ALA A 31 -4.12 -6.72 16.24
CA ALA A 31 -4.75 -5.49 15.77
C ALA A 31 -4.36 -5.15 14.33
N LEU A 32 -3.08 -5.30 13.96
CA LEU A 32 -2.60 -5.07 12.60
C LEU A 32 -3.21 -6.06 11.61
N GLN A 33 -3.32 -7.34 12.00
CA GLN A 33 -4.00 -8.34 11.18
C GLN A 33 -5.48 -8.00 10.99
N GLN A 34 -6.19 -7.67 12.08
CA GLN A 34 -7.60 -7.27 12.01
C GLN A 34 -7.79 -6.03 11.13
N TRP A 35 -6.88 -5.07 11.20
CA TRP A 35 -6.88 -3.91 10.32
C TRP A 35 -6.63 -4.32 8.86
N GLY A 36 -5.63 -5.19 8.63
CA GLY A 36 -5.33 -5.73 7.31
C GLY A 36 -6.53 -6.41 6.67
N ASP A 37 -7.19 -7.31 7.41
CA ASP A 37 -8.37 -8.04 6.95
C ASP A 37 -9.54 -7.11 6.56
N ALA A 38 -9.61 -5.90 7.14
CA ALA A 38 -10.66 -4.93 6.87
C ALA A 38 -10.33 -3.94 5.74
N HIS A 39 -9.06 -3.72 5.39
CA HIS A 39 -8.64 -2.63 4.49
C HIS A 39 -7.81 -3.09 3.28
N VAL A 40 -7.11 -4.22 3.37
CA VAL A 40 -6.30 -4.75 2.26
C VAL A 40 -7.21 -5.40 1.23
N GLY A 41 -6.97 -5.11 -0.05
CA GLY A 41 -7.74 -5.68 -1.16
C GLY A 41 -9.16 -5.11 -1.31
N VAL A 42 -9.51 -4.04 -0.57
CA VAL A 42 -10.75 -3.31 -0.80
C VAL A 42 -10.79 -2.82 -2.25
N PRO A 43 -11.84 -3.18 -3.03
CA PRO A 43 -11.93 -2.79 -4.42
C PRO A 43 -12.25 -1.31 -4.57
N PHE A 44 -11.98 -0.77 -5.75
CA PHE A 44 -12.37 0.60 -6.08
C PHE A 44 -13.90 0.77 -6.01
N SER A 45 -14.33 1.77 -5.23
CA SER A 45 -15.71 2.25 -5.14
C SER A 45 -15.82 3.62 -5.81
N GLU A 46 -16.77 3.77 -6.74
CA GLU A 46 -17.02 5.07 -7.41
C GLU A 46 -17.51 6.14 -6.42
N GLU A 47 -18.25 5.75 -5.38
CA GLU A 47 -18.77 6.68 -4.38
C GLU A 47 -17.67 7.23 -3.46
N GLU A 48 -16.76 6.36 -3.03
CA GLU A 48 -15.75 6.71 -2.04
C GLU A 48 -14.45 7.21 -2.69
N HIS A 49 -14.00 6.56 -3.76
CA HIS A 49 -12.64 6.74 -4.30
C HIS A 49 -12.58 7.65 -5.52
N ALA A 50 -13.66 7.77 -6.31
CA ALA A 50 -13.65 8.71 -7.44
C ALA A 50 -13.52 10.18 -6.97
N PRO A 51 -14.19 10.63 -5.89
CA PRO A 51 -13.97 11.97 -5.35
C PRO A 51 -12.52 12.21 -4.89
N MET A 52 -11.86 11.18 -4.33
CA MET A 52 -10.45 11.26 -3.93
C MET A 52 -9.53 11.48 -5.13
N LEU A 53 -9.80 10.85 -6.28
CA LEU A 53 -9.03 11.09 -7.51
C LEU A 53 -9.18 12.53 -8.02
N VAL A 54 -10.39 13.08 -7.93
CA VAL A 54 -10.67 14.48 -8.29
C VAL A 54 -9.91 15.43 -7.36
N GLU A 55 -9.93 15.18 -6.05
CA GLU A 55 -9.18 15.97 -5.08
C GLU A 55 -7.67 15.86 -5.30
N LEU A 56 -7.15 14.65 -5.53
CA LEU A 56 -5.75 14.41 -5.83
C LEU A 56 -5.28 15.23 -7.03
N TRP A 57 -6.12 15.27 -8.07
CA TRP A 57 -5.87 16.07 -9.26
C TRP A 57 -5.77 17.56 -8.92
N GLY A 58 -6.73 18.11 -8.18
CA GLY A 58 -6.70 19.52 -7.76
C GLY A 58 -5.50 19.86 -6.88
N LEU A 59 -5.08 18.94 -6.01
CA LEU A 59 -3.87 19.09 -5.20
C LEU A 59 -2.60 19.13 -6.06
N ALA A 60 -2.56 18.39 -7.17
CA ALA A 60 -1.44 18.38 -8.10
C ALA A 60 -1.44 19.55 -9.09
N PHE A 61 -2.62 19.96 -9.55
CA PHE A 61 -2.81 20.91 -10.65
C PHE A 61 -3.91 21.93 -10.29
N ALA A 62 -3.55 22.93 -9.49
CA ALA A 62 -4.50 23.88 -8.89
C ALA A 62 -5.41 24.59 -9.91
N ASP A 63 -4.94 24.81 -11.15
CA ASP A 63 -5.65 25.58 -12.18
C ASP A 63 -6.28 24.70 -13.27
N ARG A 64 -6.46 23.39 -13.02
CA ARG A 64 -6.98 22.45 -14.02
C ARG A 64 -8.12 21.63 -13.45
N ASP A 65 -9.24 21.58 -14.17
CA ASP A 65 -10.32 20.64 -13.87
C ASP A 65 -9.82 19.20 -13.98
N ALA A 66 -10.32 18.35 -13.07
CA ALA A 66 -10.02 16.93 -13.11
C ALA A 66 -10.58 16.30 -14.39
N PRO A 67 -9.80 15.47 -15.09
CA PRO A 67 -10.29 14.78 -16.27
C PRO A 67 -11.33 13.71 -15.84
N PRO A 68 -12.13 13.20 -16.79
CA PRO A 68 -12.94 12.01 -16.54
C PRO A 68 -12.08 10.86 -16.01
N ARG A 69 -12.67 9.98 -15.18
CA ARG A 69 -11.95 8.84 -14.56
C ARG A 69 -11.15 8.00 -15.57
N LYS A 70 -11.66 7.82 -16.78
CA LYS A 70 -10.96 7.14 -17.87
C LYS A 70 -10.40 8.16 -18.85
N HIS A 71 -9.17 8.60 -18.62
CA HIS A 71 -8.50 9.60 -19.45
C HIS A 71 -6.97 9.43 -19.42
N GLU A 72 -6.28 9.81 -20.50
CA GLU A 72 -4.81 9.65 -20.56
C GLU A 72 -4.05 10.63 -19.65
N SER A 73 -4.67 11.76 -19.28
CA SER A 73 -4.08 12.78 -18.40
C SER A 73 -3.73 12.25 -17.01
N TRP A 74 -4.32 11.14 -16.55
CA TRP A 74 -3.89 10.48 -15.31
C TRP A 74 -2.42 10.04 -15.35
N GLY A 75 -1.85 9.83 -16.54
CA GLY A 75 -0.42 9.61 -16.74
C GLY A 75 0.46 10.76 -16.25
N GLU A 76 -0.07 11.99 -16.16
CA GLU A 76 0.66 13.15 -15.62
C GLU A 76 0.89 13.07 -14.11
N LEU A 77 0.07 12.29 -13.39
CA LEU A 77 0.29 11.92 -11.99
C LEU A 77 1.18 10.66 -11.85
N GLY A 78 1.45 9.99 -12.96
CA GLY A 78 2.20 8.73 -13.00
C GLY A 78 1.34 7.48 -12.82
N PHE A 79 0.03 7.54 -13.09
CA PHE A 79 -0.77 6.33 -13.31
C PHE A 79 -0.37 5.68 -14.64
N GLN A 80 -0.30 4.35 -14.71
CA GLN A 80 0.14 3.68 -15.94
C GLN A 80 -0.99 3.51 -16.93
N GLN A 81 -2.20 3.29 -16.44
CA GLN A 81 -3.38 3.07 -17.25
C GLN A 81 -4.17 4.37 -17.41
N LYS A 82 -5.00 4.43 -18.45
CA LYS A 82 -5.97 5.53 -18.62
C LYS A 82 -7.02 5.57 -17.51
N ASP A 83 -7.16 4.47 -16.79
CA ASP A 83 -8.11 4.31 -15.70
C ASP A 83 -7.33 4.02 -14.40
N PRO A 84 -7.17 5.01 -13.50
CA PRO A 84 -6.46 4.83 -12.24
C PRO A 84 -6.99 3.66 -11.40
N ALA A 85 -8.29 3.34 -11.49
CA ALA A 85 -8.89 2.23 -10.76
C ALA A 85 -8.18 0.88 -11.04
N THR A 86 -7.58 0.75 -12.23
CA THR A 86 -6.89 -0.46 -12.65
C THR A 86 -5.49 -0.62 -12.06
N ASP A 87 -4.88 0.45 -11.55
CA ASP A 87 -3.57 0.43 -10.90
C ASP A 87 -3.66 -0.07 -9.43
N PHE A 88 -4.83 -0.05 -8.79
CA PHE A 88 -5.03 -0.38 -7.37
C PHE A 88 -5.35 -1.86 -7.07
N ARG A 89 -4.89 -2.82 -7.87
CA ARG A 89 -5.33 -4.23 -7.75
C ARG A 89 -4.86 -4.92 -6.46
N GLY A 90 -3.61 -5.39 -6.36
CA GLY A 90 -3.20 -6.27 -5.24
C GLY A 90 -3.27 -5.63 -3.85
N GLY A 91 -2.91 -4.35 -3.72
CA GLY A 91 -2.91 -3.61 -2.44
C GLY A 91 -4.24 -2.94 -2.09
N GLY A 92 -5.23 -3.00 -2.99
CA GLY A 92 -6.49 -2.26 -2.87
C GLY A 92 -6.28 -0.74 -2.80
N MET A 93 -7.26 -0.07 -2.20
CA MET A 93 -7.30 1.40 -2.18
C MET A 93 -6.36 2.07 -1.18
N LEU A 94 -5.61 1.29 -0.39
CA LEU A 94 -4.57 1.81 0.52
C LEU A 94 -3.47 2.59 -0.22
N GLY A 95 -3.15 2.21 -1.47
CA GLY A 95 -2.22 2.96 -2.29
C GLY A 95 -2.72 4.37 -2.61
N LEU A 96 -4.03 4.53 -2.88
CA LEU A 96 -4.64 5.84 -3.10
C LEU A 96 -4.63 6.66 -1.81
N GLU A 97 -5.02 6.05 -0.69
CA GLU A 97 -5.00 6.73 0.62
C GLU A 97 -3.61 7.22 1.00
N LEU A 98 -2.58 6.43 0.75
CA LEU A 98 -1.19 6.82 0.99
C LEU A 98 -0.79 8.05 0.16
N ILE A 99 -1.13 8.05 -1.13
CA ILE A 99 -0.87 9.19 -2.02
C ILE A 99 -1.66 10.42 -1.54
N MET A 100 -2.93 10.25 -1.20
CA MET A 100 -3.79 11.34 -0.69
C MET A 100 -3.24 11.93 0.60
N ARG A 101 -2.76 11.09 1.52
CA ARG A 101 -2.15 11.53 2.77
C ARG A 101 -0.92 12.39 2.52
N LEU A 102 -0.05 11.96 1.61
CA LEU A 102 1.12 12.74 1.20
C LEU A 102 0.71 14.07 0.55
N ALA A 103 -0.29 14.04 -0.35
CA ALA A 103 -0.76 15.21 -1.07
C ALA A 103 -1.47 16.25 -0.16
N ARG A 104 -2.20 15.80 0.86
CA ARG A 104 -2.89 16.66 1.83
C ARG A 104 -1.95 17.23 2.89
N ASP A 105 -1.14 16.37 3.52
CA ASP A 105 -0.34 16.77 4.69
C ASP A 105 1.00 17.41 4.29
N HIS A 106 1.54 17.03 3.12
CA HIS A 106 2.87 17.42 2.66
C HIS A 106 2.85 17.84 1.17
N ASN A 107 1.90 18.72 0.82
CA ASN A 107 1.64 19.09 -0.57
C ASN A 107 2.87 19.62 -1.32
N ASP A 108 3.73 20.40 -0.65
CA ASP A 108 4.97 20.93 -1.24
C ASP A 108 5.92 19.79 -1.67
N ALA A 109 6.06 18.76 -0.83
CA ALA A 109 6.88 17.60 -1.15
C ALA A 109 6.24 16.79 -2.28
N PHE A 110 4.92 16.56 -2.22
CA PHE A 110 4.16 15.89 -3.27
C PHE A 110 4.34 16.56 -4.64
N ARG A 111 4.17 17.88 -4.73
CA ARG A 111 4.39 18.66 -5.96
C ARG A 111 5.85 18.61 -6.40
N GLY A 112 6.80 18.74 -5.46
CA GLY A 112 8.22 18.62 -5.75
C GLY A 112 8.60 17.25 -6.36
N TYR A 113 7.96 16.15 -5.91
CA TYR A 113 8.16 14.83 -6.52
C TYR A 113 7.59 14.76 -7.94
N LEU A 114 6.39 15.30 -8.17
CA LEU A 114 5.76 15.35 -9.50
C LEU A 114 6.55 16.22 -10.49
N GLU A 115 7.08 17.35 -10.05
CA GLU A 115 7.91 18.22 -10.89
C GLU A 115 9.21 17.53 -11.27
N ARG A 116 9.87 16.88 -10.30
CA ARG A 116 11.11 16.12 -10.55
C ARG A 116 10.88 14.92 -11.46
N SER A 117 9.70 14.30 -11.43
CA SER A 117 9.40 13.18 -12.34
C SER A 117 9.20 13.64 -13.79
N LYS A 118 8.77 14.89 -14.00
CA LYS A 118 8.59 15.50 -15.33
C LYS A 118 9.85 16.19 -15.86
N GLY A 119 10.65 16.79 -14.98
CA GLY A 119 11.83 17.57 -15.33
C GLY A 119 13.08 16.74 -15.67
N GLU A 120 14.19 17.44 -15.91
CA GLU A 120 15.51 16.84 -16.11
C GLU A 120 16.16 16.49 -14.77
N SER A 121 15.59 15.48 -14.09
CA SER A 121 16.16 14.93 -12.87
C SER A 121 16.43 13.44 -13.01
N ALA A 122 17.09 12.85 -12.02
CA ALA A 122 17.25 11.39 -11.95
C ALA A 122 15.90 10.63 -11.91
N MET A 123 14.79 11.32 -11.59
CA MET A 123 13.44 10.74 -11.60
C MET A 123 12.69 11.00 -12.90
N LYS A 124 13.33 11.54 -13.96
CA LYS A 124 12.67 11.80 -15.24
C LYS A 124 11.96 10.55 -15.77
N GLY A 125 10.67 10.65 -16.02
CA GLY A 125 9.82 9.55 -16.50
C GLY A 125 9.42 8.55 -15.42
N TYR A 126 9.74 8.78 -14.14
CA TYR A 126 9.31 7.92 -13.04
C TYR A 126 7.79 8.06 -12.83
N PRO A 127 7.01 6.96 -12.93
CA PRO A 127 5.57 7.00 -12.75
C PRO A 127 5.24 7.12 -11.26
N PHE A 128 5.19 8.36 -10.76
CA PHE A 128 5.08 8.67 -9.33
C PHE A 128 3.94 7.93 -8.62
N ALA A 129 2.69 8.03 -9.10
CA ALA A 129 1.56 7.36 -8.47
C ALA A 129 1.72 5.84 -8.45
N CYS A 130 2.10 5.22 -9.57
CA CYS A 130 2.36 3.78 -9.63
C CYS A 130 3.50 3.36 -8.69
N GLY A 131 4.57 4.15 -8.62
CA GLY A 131 5.68 3.95 -7.70
C GLY A 131 5.27 3.94 -6.24
N MET A 132 4.44 4.91 -5.84
CA MET A 132 3.87 4.98 -4.49
C MET A 132 2.95 3.79 -4.16
N ILE A 133 2.11 3.37 -5.12
CA ILE A 133 1.26 2.19 -4.96
C ILE A 133 2.12 0.93 -4.74
N ASN A 134 3.21 0.79 -5.49
CA ASN A 134 4.13 -0.35 -5.33
C ASN A 134 4.87 -0.33 -3.98
N VAL A 135 5.24 0.85 -3.47
CA VAL A 135 5.81 0.97 -2.12
C VAL A 135 4.79 0.55 -1.07
N CYS A 136 3.53 0.98 -1.20
CA CYS A 136 2.45 0.54 -0.32
C CYS A 136 2.30 -0.99 -0.34
N TYR A 137 2.27 -1.59 -1.54
CA TYR A 137 2.20 -3.03 -1.71
C TYR A 137 3.37 -3.77 -1.03
N ALA A 138 4.60 -3.33 -1.26
CA ALA A 138 5.79 -3.91 -0.65
C ALA A 138 5.78 -3.82 0.88
N LEU A 139 5.24 -2.72 1.45
CA LEU A 139 5.06 -2.57 2.89
C LEU A 139 4.02 -3.56 3.43
N LEU A 140 2.90 -3.73 2.74
CA LEU A 140 1.86 -4.70 3.13
C LEU A 140 2.38 -6.15 3.09
N GLU A 141 3.18 -6.48 2.08
CA GLU A 141 3.83 -7.79 1.95
C GLU A 141 4.85 -8.02 3.08
N LEU A 142 5.71 -7.02 3.37
CA LEU A 142 6.68 -7.09 4.47
C LEU A 142 6.02 -7.26 5.85
N MET A 143 4.84 -6.66 6.02
CA MET A 143 4.05 -6.80 7.25
C MET A 143 3.28 -8.13 7.33
N GLY A 144 3.31 -8.96 6.28
CA GLY A 144 2.58 -10.24 6.22
C GLY A 144 1.07 -10.08 6.08
N LEU A 145 0.61 -8.92 5.59
CA LEU A 145 -0.82 -8.61 5.40
C LEU A 145 -1.34 -9.02 4.01
N LEU A 146 -0.44 -9.33 3.09
CA LEU A 146 -0.77 -9.94 1.80
C LEU A 146 -0.38 -11.42 1.85
N ALA A 147 -1.30 -12.29 1.45
CA ALA A 147 -0.95 -13.69 1.18
C ALA A 147 -0.11 -13.74 -0.11
N GLY A 148 1.11 -14.28 0.00
CA GLY A 148 2.00 -14.49 -1.14
C GLY A 148 1.50 -15.56 -2.12
#